data_AF-A0A973JK06-F1
#
_entry.id   AF-A0A973JK06-F1
#
_cell.length_a   1.000
_cell.length_b   1.000
_cell.length_c   1.000
_cell.angle_alpha   90.00
_cell.angle_beta   90.00
_cell.angle_gamma   90.00
#
_symmetry.space_group_name_H-M   'P 1'
#
loop_
_entity.id
_entity.type
_entity.pdbx_description
1 polymer ?
#
loop_
_entity_poly.entity_id
_entity_poly.type
_entity_poly.pdbx_seq_one_letter_code
_entity_poly.pdbx_strand_id
1 'polypeptide(L)'
;MRMTLEDQQTQTHSTDGDFPQGVALNEDSQIVSPEPDPLAERKAVVQTTLAEGGDIETVRTMYAEEKERLYSGKESVLAEKESYERNLERLRGEMESLRSEVESKRASILSRILEWKRIREIQQELARDTHAEESYTEGIQEKEKILKKFDELLSLEDAYEVYVDGLAQQKEQEAHEMMEEERQRDIDYLIKKHNVYVMHEFITGENTPFEDNESVNTRGLTVEDYLDIDLSIKPPISTSTIHPGTQESLFSHYNKTEGQESGFGILLSGGRAQGGYHEDAWSVAKNRNERSMPEEMQTLESVNKAISKVNTYDTDTGYNEVVVQSPEIAGVFFNWLEGEGNKDVLKENVENTLLDGNGTRYGGWWERIANIQKRNTPIFVLDRKDNTVRQVYDIDGEKRTFKVTPVWTPDMFVNMPGIYKQHIDPEEKKRAIGRVYDHVSGILTEEEEKTAVRDGREHERAWTYGNTS
;
A
#
# COMPACT_ATOMS: atom_id res chain seq x y z
N MET A 1 19.67 -46.62 -39.88
CA MET A 1 19.03 -46.74 -41.21
C MET A 1 19.32 -45.44 -41.95
N ARG A 2 20.00 -45.52 -43.11
CA ARG A 2 20.35 -44.43 -44.05
C ARG A 2 21.23 -43.26 -43.56
N MET A 3 22.14 -42.87 -44.47
CA MET A 3 23.05 -41.72 -44.46
C MET A 3 22.43 -40.56 -45.25
N THR A 4 23.02 -39.37 -45.09
CA THR A 4 23.24 -38.26 -46.07
C THR A 4 24.18 -37.26 -45.34
N LEU A 5 25.35 -36.77 -45.78
CA LEU A 5 25.94 -36.53 -47.13
C LEU A 5 24.98 -35.69 -48.01
N GLU A 6 25.28 -34.55 -48.62
CA GLU A 6 26.50 -33.71 -48.72
C GLU A 6 26.15 -32.23 -48.29
N ASP A 7 26.88 -31.11 -48.53
CA ASP A 7 28.10 -30.88 -49.31
C ASP A 7 28.97 -29.64 -48.94
N GLN A 8 30.26 -29.78 -49.26
CA GLN A 8 31.31 -28.87 -49.77
C GLN A 8 31.54 -27.37 -49.42
N GLN A 9 32.86 -27.12 -49.34
CA GLN A 9 33.64 -25.90 -49.23
C GLN A 9 33.46 -24.88 -50.36
N THR A 10 33.84 -23.63 -50.11
CA THR A 10 34.72 -22.89 -51.04
C THR A 10 35.56 -21.83 -50.32
N GLN A 11 36.89 -21.94 -50.43
CA GLN A 11 37.82 -20.85 -50.17
C GLN A 11 38.10 -20.12 -51.49
N THR A 12 38.18 -18.79 -51.49
CA THR A 12 38.81 -18.01 -52.56
C THR A 12 39.63 -16.85 -51.99
N HIS A 13 40.62 -16.41 -52.78
CA HIS A 13 41.77 -15.61 -52.36
C HIS A 13 41.48 -14.16 -51.97
N SER A 14 42.33 -13.63 -51.09
CA SER A 14 42.63 -12.20 -50.98
C SER A 14 43.64 -11.77 -52.06
N THR A 15 43.40 -10.62 -52.70
CA THR A 15 44.41 -9.85 -53.45
C THR A 15 44.11 -8.36 -53.32
N ASP A 16 45.11 -7.62 -52.87
CA ASP A 16 45.51 -6.24 -53.18
C ASP A 16 44.49 -5.14 -53.50
N GLY A 17 44.77 -3.94 -52.96
CA GLY A 17 44.71 -2.71 -53.77
C GLY A 17 43.96 -1.51 -53.17
N ASP A 18 44.73 -0.45 -52.86
CA ASP A 18 44.41 0.99 -52.91
C ASP A 18 43.10 1.55 -52.31
N PHE A 19 43.25 2.55 -51.43
CA PHE A 19 42.36 3.73 -51.31
C PHE A 19 43.08 4.87 -50.54
N PRO A 20 42.63 6.15 -50.59
CA PRO A 20 43.36 7.13 -51.39
C PRO A 20 43.94 8.33 -50.60
N GLN A 21 44.63 9.21 -51.33
CA GLN A 21 45.04 10.53 -50.87
C GLN A 21 43.85 11.46 -50.61
N GLY A 22 44.01 12.36 -49.62
CA GLY A 22 43.44 13.70 -49.64
C GLY A 22 42.03 13.86 -49.06
N VAL A 23 41.95 14.21 -47.77
CA VAL A 23 40.79 14.87 -47.19
C VAL A 23 41.18 16.31 -46.85
N ALA A 24 40.44 17.27 -47.41
CA ALA A 24 40.61 18.69 -47.11
C ALA A 24 40.02 19.03 -45.73
N LEU A 25 40.65 19.98 -45.03
CA LEU A 25 40.13 20.52 -43.78
C LEU A 25 38.93 21.42 -44.08
N ASN A 26 37.72 20.97 -43.72
CA ASN A 26 36.56 21.85 -43.57
C ASN A 26 36.55 22.40 -42.14
N GLU A 27 36.71 23.71 -42.00
CA GLU A 27 36.48 24.43 -40.74
C GLU A 27 34.98 24.66 -40.49
N ASP A 28 34.21 23.57 -40.38
CA ASP A 28 32.83 23.65 -39.90
C ASP A 28 32.83 23.57 -38.36
N SER A 29 32.49 24.68 -37.70
CA SER A 29 32.37 24.78 -36.25
C SER A 29 31.22 23.91 -35.73
N GLN A 30 31.49 22.63 -35.50
CA GLN A 30 30.57 21.74 -34.81
C GLN A 30 30.31 22.29 -33.41
N ILE A 31 29.04 22.60 -33.12
CA ILE A 31 28.58 22.88 -31.77
C ILE A 31 28.69 21.56 -31.00
N VAL A 32 29.82 21.38 -30.30
CA VAL A 32 30.01 20.28 -29.36
C VAL A 32 28.95 20.47 -28.28
N SER A 33 27.90 19.65 -28.33
CA SER A 33 26.94 19.57 -27.23
C SER A 33 27.74 19.17 -25.99
N PRO A 34 27.54 19.84 -24.84
CA PRO A 34 28.26 19.48 -23.62
C PRO A 34 28.04 18.00 -23.31
N GLU A 35 29.09 17.30 -22.93
CA GLU A 35 28.95 15.92 -22.44
C GLU A 35 27.95 15.92 -21.28
N PRO A 36 26.99 14.98 -21.27
CA PRO A 36 25.99 14.91 -20.22
C PRO A 36 26.66 14.67 -18.86
N ASP A 37 26.11 15.30 -17.81
CA ASP A 37 26.59 15.09 -16.44
C ASP A 37 26.44 13.59 -16.07
N PRO A 38 27.54 12.85 -15.80
CA PRO A 38 27.48 11.42 -15.48
C PRO A 38 26.63 11.13 -14.24
N LEU A 39 26.50 12.09 -13.32
CA LEU A 39 25.63 11.97 -12.15
C LEU A 39 24.15 12.08 -12.56
N ALA A 40 23.83 12.92 -13.54
CA ALA A 40 22.46 13.09 -14.05
C ALA A 40 22.00 11.85 -14.85
N GLU A 41 22.87 11.28 -15.69
CA GLU A 41 22.54 10.03 -16.42
C GLU A 41 22.24 8.88 -15.47
N ARG A 42 23.08 8.66 -14.45
CA ARG A 42 22.83 7.61 -13.46
C ARG A 42 21.55 7.89 -12.67
N LYS A 43 21.28 9.14 -12.27
CA LYS A 43 20.04 9.49 -11.56
C LYS A 43 18.79 9.14 -12.38
N ALA A 44 18.84 9.34 -13.70
CA ALA A 44 17.77 8.91 -14.60
C ALA A 44 17.59 7.39 -14.61
N VAL A 45 18.68 6.60 -14.60
CA VAL A 45 18.61 5.13 -14.48
C VAL A 45 17.88 4.72 -13.20
N VAL A 46 18.20 5.28 -12.03
CA VAL A 46 17.46 4.98 -10.77
C VAL A 46 15.99 5.35 -10.86
N GLN A 47 15.66 6.52 -11.42
CA GLN A 47 14.27 6.94 -11.58
C GLN A 47 13.51 5.97 -12.50
N THR A 48 14.14 5.49 -13.58
CA THR A 48 13.58 4.47 -14.47
C THR A 48 13.42 3.12 -13.77
N THR A 49 14.44 2.60 -13.09
CA THR A 49 14.37 1.31 -12.37
C THR A 49 13.28 1.32 -11.29
N LEU A 50 13.14 2.42 -10.53
CA LEU A 50 12.08 2.58 -9.54
C LEU A 50 10.69 2.74 -10.17
N ALA A 51 10.58 3.35 -11.36
CA ALA A 51 9.32 3.48 -12.09
C ALA A 51 8.87 2.17 -12.76
N GLU A 52 9.82 1.30 -13.12
CA GLU A 52 9.59 -0.04 -13.68
C GLU A 52 9.27 -1.09 -12.59
N GLY A 53 9.16 -0.67 -11.33
CA GLY A 53 8.78 -1.53 -10.19
C GLY A 53 9.95 -2.22 -9.48
N GLY A 54 11.20 -1.83 -9.76
CA GLY A 54 12.35 -2.23 -8.96
C GLY A 54 12.30 -1.62 -7.56
N ASP A 55 12.71 -2.40 -6.55
CA ASP A 55 12.86 -1.88 -5.19
C ASP A 55 14.20 -1.14 -5.00
N ILE A 56 14.28 -0.36 -3.92
CA ILE A 56 15.46 0.48 -3.64
C ILE A 56 16.67 -0.33 -3.13
N GLU A 57 16.45 -1.59 -2.75
CA GLU A 57 17.50 -2.48 -2.24
C GLU A 57 18.23 -3.19 -3.39
N THR A 58 17.50 -3.55 -4.45
CA THR A 58 18.04 -3.96 -5.76
C THR A 58 18.93 -2.86 -6.33
N VAL A 59 18.42 -1.62 -6.30
CA VAL A 59 19.18 -0.41 -6.64
C VAL A 59 20.47 -0.36 -5.82
N ARG A 60 20.42 -0.34 -4.48
CA ARG A 60 21.62 -0.32 -3.61
C ARG A 60 22.61 -1.44 -3.93
N THR A 61 22.12 -2.66 -4.14
CA THR A 61 22.94 -3.84 -4.45
C THR A 61 23.76 -3.61 -5.73
N MET A 62 23.15 -3.10 -6.80
CA MET A 62 23.84 -2.80 -8.05
C MET A 62 24.99 -1.78 -7.88
N TYR A 63 24.82 -0.76 -7.02
CA TYR A 63 25.89 0.23 -6.77
C TYR A 63 26.97 -0.32 -5.85
N ALA A 64 26.63 -1.14 -4.85
CA ALA A 64 27.61 -1.83 -4.03
C ALA A 64 28.53 -2.74 -4.89
N GLU A 65 27.95 -3.51 -5.81
CA GLU A 65 28.69 -4.35 -6.76
C GLU A 65 29.60 -3.54 -7.69
N GLU A 66 29.11 -2.44 -8.29
CA GLU A 66 29.93 -1.59 -9.17
C GLU A 66 31.05 -0.89 -8.38
N LYS A 67 30.78 -0.42 -7.16
CA LYS A 67 31.78 0.20 -6.28
C LYS A 67 32.86 -0.80 -5.86
N GLU A 68 32.50 -2.03 -5.51
CA GLU A 68 33.45 -3.13 -5.25
C GLU A 68 34.29 -3.47 -6.48
N ARG A 69 33.67 -3.49 -7.68
CA ARG A 69 34.38 -3.68 -8.96
C ARG A 69 35.41 -2.57 -9.21
N LEU A 70 35.06 -1.31 -8.93
CA LEU A 70 35.96 -0.17 -9.09
C LEU A 70 37.12 -0.19 -8.08
N TYR A 71 36.86 -0.53 -6.81
CA TYR A 71 37.94 -0.73 -5.83
C TYR A 71 38.90 -1.85 -6.25
N SER A 72 38.37 -3.01 -6.62
CA SER A 72 39.17 -4.17 -7.07
C SER A 72 40.02 -3.83 -8.30
N GLY A 73 39.45 -3.09 -9.27
CA GLY A 73 40.18 -2.61 -10.44
C GLY A 73 41.31 -1.63 -10.08
N LYS A 74 41.04 -0.70 -9.15
CA LYS A 74 42.02 0.26 -8.65
C LYS A 74 43.18 -0.43 -7.94
N GLU A 75 42.92 -1.42 -7.08
CA GLU A 75 43.95 -2.20 -6.40
C GLU A 75 44.84 -2.96 -7.38
N SER A 76 44.27 -3.59 -8.42
CA SER A 76 45.04 -4.26 -9.47
C SER A 76 46.00 -3.30 -10.20
N VAL A 77 45.51 -2.11 -10.58
CA VAL A 77 46.33 -1.10 -11.26
C VAL A 77 47.42 -0.54 -10.35
N LEU A 78 47.15 -0.41 -9.05
CA LEU A 78 48.13 0.03 -8.05
C LEU A 78 49.25 -1.01 -7.87
N ALA A 79 48.90 -2.30 -7.74
CA ALA A 79 49.88 -3.39 -7.67
C ALA A 79 50.73 -3.51 -8.94
N GLU A 80 50.16 -3.24 -10.11
CA GLU A 80 50.91 -3.12 -11.37
C GLU A 80 51.89 -1.93 -11.35
N LYS A 81 51.45 -0.74 -10.90
CA LYS A 81 52.32 0.43 -10.76
C LYS A 81 53.50 0.14 -9.83
N GLU A 82 53.27 -0.46 -8.66
CA GLU A 82 54.33 -0.86 -7.72
C GLU A 82 55.29 -1.91 -8.32
N SER A 83 54.83 -2.74 -9.25
CA SER A 83 55.69 -3.67 -10.01
C SER A 83 56.58 -2.92 -11.01
N TYR A 84 56.06 -1.92 -11.71
CA TYR A 84 56.83 -1.06 -12.61
C TYR A 84 57.88 -0.25 -11.83
N GLU A 85 57.51 0.37 -10.71
CA GLU A 85 58.43 1.14 -9.86
C GLU A 85 59.59 0.28 -9.33
N ARG A 86 59.32 -0.94 -8.85
CA ARG A 86 60.37 -1.88 -8.41
C ARG A 86 61.29 -2.32 -9.55
N ASN A 87 60.77 -2.50 -10.76
CA ASN A 87 61.58 -2.85 -11.92
C ASN A 87 62.45 -1.68 -12.40
N LEU A 88 61.90 -0.46 -12.40
CA LEU A 88 62.64 0.77 -12.71
C LEU A 88 63.78 1.01 -11.72
N GLU A 89 63.55 0.83 -10.42
CA GLU A 89 64.58 1.00 -9.39
C GLU A 89 65.72 -0.02 -9.54
N ARG A 90 65.37 -1.29 -9.82
CA ARG A 90 66.37 -2.33 -10.13
C ARG A 90 67.20 -1.98 -11.37
N LEU A 91 66.54 -1.55 -12.45
CA LEU A 91 67.19 -1.16 -13.69
C LEU A 91 68.16 0.02 -13.51
N ARG A 92 67.78 1.03 -12.69
CA ARG A 92 68.66 2.14 -12.31
C ARG A 92 69.91 1.67 -11.59
N GLY A 93 69.78 0.73 -10.65
CA GLY A 93 70.92 0.12 -9.96
C GLY A 93 71.85 -0.66 -10.91
N GLU A 94 71.28 -1.40 -11.85
CA GLU A 94 72.03 -2.10 -12.91
C GLU A 94 72.80 -1.09 -13.80
N MET A 95 72.13 -0.02 -14.26
CA MET A 95 72.76 1.06 -15.04
C MET A 95 73.87 1.80 -14.29
N GLU A 96 73.71 2.06 -12.98
CA GLU A 96 74.74 2.72 -12.17
C GLU A 96 75.99 1.83 -12.00
N SER A 97 75.79 0.52 -11.80
CA SER A 97 76.88 -0.46 -11.81
C SER A 97 77.62 -0.47 -13.16
N LEU A 98 76.91 -0.48 -14.29
CA LEU A 98 77.51 -0.45 -15.62
C LEU A 98 78.25 0.87 -15.91
N ARG A 99 77.73 2.01 -15.45
CA ARG A 99 78.43 3.31 -15.52
C ARG A 99 79.74 3.27 -14.74
N SER A 100 79.73 2.74 -13.52
CA SER A 100 80.93 2.56 -12.70
C SER A 100 81.98 1.62 -13.34
N GLU A 101 81.54 0.52 -13.97
CA GLU A 101 82.45 -0.36 -14.74
C GLU A 101 83.12 0.43 -15.90
N VAL A 102 82.34 1.20 -16.67
CA VAL A 102 82.86 2.03 -17.77
C VAL A 102 83.86 3.08 -17.27
N GLU A 103 83.60 3.75 -16.16
CA GLU A 103 84.52 4.75 -15.59
C GLU A 103 85.83 4.12 -15.12
N SER A 104 85.76 3.01 -14.38
CA SER A 104 86.96 2.30 -13.90
C SER A 104 87.85 1.83 -15.07
N LYS A 105 87.24 1.29 -16.13
CA LYS A 105 87.95 0.82 -17.33
C LYS A 105 88.50 1.96 -18.19
N ARG A 106 87.84 3.13 -18.17
CA ARG A 106 88.34 4.35 -18.83
C ARG A 106 89.48 5.02 -18.08
N ALA A 107 89.67 4.78 -16.78
CA ALA A 107 90.74 5.39 -16.00
C ALA A 107 92.14 4.82 -16.30
N SER A 108 92.23 3.55 -16.73
CA SER A 108 93.50 2.87 -17.03
C SER A 108 93.88 2.97 -18.52
N ILE A 109 95.06 3.54 -18.79
CA ILE A 109 95.52 3.88 -20.15
C ILE A 109 95.87 2.62 -20.98
N LEU A 110 96.39 1.57 -20.34
CA LEU A 110 96.77 0.32 -21.03
C LEU A 110 95.56 -0.58 -21.35
N SER A 111 94.52 -0.58 -20.50
CA SER A 111 93.30 -1.36 -20.74
C SER A 111 92.39 -0.73 -21.79
N ARG A 112 92.42 0.59 -21.99
CA ARG A 112 91.63 1.29 -23.04
C ARG A 112 91.80 0.70 -24.45
N ILE A 113 92.99 0.20 -24.79
CA ILE A 113 93.29 -0.33 -26.13
C ILE A 113 92.88 -1.82 -26.24
N LEU A 114 93.04 -2.59 -25.15
CA LEU A 114 92.68 -4.02 -25.12
C LEU A 114 91.18 -4.27 -24.90
N GLU A 115 90.49 -3.41 -24.14
CA GLU A 115 89.08 -3.59 -23.75
C GLU A 115 88.09 -2.71 -24.53
N TRP A 116 88.51 -2.03 -25.61
CA TRP A 116 87.63 -1.16 -26.40
C TRP A 116 86.32 -1.85 -26.85
N LYS A 117 86.41 -3.13 -27.22
CA LYS A 117 85.23 -3.94 -27.57
C LYS A 117 84.27 -4.09 -26.39
N ARG A 118 84.79 -4.35 -25.18
CA ARG A 118 83.98 -4.53 -23.97
C ARG A 118 83.34 -3.21 -23.51
N ILE A 119 84.07 -2.09 -23.61
CA ILE A 119 83.49 -0.76 -23.36
C ILE A 119 82.34 -0.48 -24.33
N ARG A 120 82.46 -0.87 -25.60
CA ARG A 120 81.40 -0.71 -26.60
C ARG A 120 80.19 -1.62 -26.34
N GLU A 121 80.41 -2.84 -25.87
CA GLU A 121 79.34 -3.75 -25.42
C GLU A 121 78.55 -3.11 -24.27
N ILE A 122 79.21 -2.65 -23.21
CA ILE A 122 78.56 -2.01 -22.05
C ILE A 122 77.83 -0.71 -22.46
N GLN A 123 78.37 0.06 -23.41
CA GLN A 123 77.67 1.24 -23.93
C GLN A 123 76.40 0.90 -24.74
N GLN A 124 76.34 -0.27 -25.39
CA GLN A 124 75.11 -0.74 -26.04
C GLN A 124 74.09 -1.28 -25.04
N GLU A 125 74.56 -1.91 -23.97
CA GLU A 125 73.74 -2.36 -22.84
C GLU A 125 73.08 -1.15 -22.16
N LEU A 126 73.88 -0.16 -21.75
CA LEU A 126 73.39 1.09 -21.14
C LEU A 126 72.36 1.84 -22.02
N ALA A 127 72.50 1.78 -23.34
CA ALA A 127 71.55 2.41 -24.28
C ALA A 127 70.21 1.65 -24.37
N ARG A 128 70.21 0.32 -24.22
CA ARG A 128 68.98 -0.47 -24.10
C ARG A 128 68.31 -0.20 -22.77
N ASP A 129 69.08 -0.16 -21.70
CA ASP A 129 68.57 0.08 -20.35
C ASP A 129 67.98 1.49 -20.22
N THR A 130 68.58 2.49 -20.88
CA THR A 130 67.99 3.85 -20.95
C THR A 130 66.61 3.84 -21.62
N HIS A 131 66.43 3.12 -22.73
CA HIS A 131 65.11 2.97 -23.36
C HIS A 131 64.12 2.15 -22.52
N ALA A 132 64.62 1.18 -21.74
CA ALA A 132 63.77 0.47 -20.78
C ALA A 132 63.35 1.37 -19.61
N GLU A 133 64.22 2.26 -19.11
CA GLU A 133 63.89 3.28 -18.10
C GLU A 133 62.81 4.25 -18.63
N GLU A 134 62.94 4.73 -19.88
CA GLU A 134 61.91 5.53 -20.55
C GLU A 134 60.57 4.78 -20.58
N SER A 135 60.57 3.53 -21.05
CA SER A 135 59.35 2.70 -21.13
C SER A 135 58.70 2.40 -19.77
N TYR A 136 59.48 2.12 -18.73
CA TYR A 136 58.93 1.97 -17.37
C TYR A 136 58.36 3.29 -16.83
N THR A 137 59.00 4.42 -17.12
CA THR A 137 58.53 5.76 -16.70
C THR A 137 57.22 6.14 -17.39
N GLU A 138 57.10 5.88 -18.70
CA GLU A 138 55.85 6.05 -19.46
C GLU A 138 54.74 5.16 -18.89
N GLY A 139 55.05 3.89 -18.60
CA GLY A 139 54.10 2.95 -17.98
C GLY A 139 53.60 3.43 -16.62
N ILE A 140 54.47 3.95 -15.76
CA ILE A 140 54.06 4.54 -14.46
C ILE A 140 53.12 5.73 -14.68
N GLN A 141 53.43 6.64 -15.59
CA GLN A 141 52.57 7.80 -15.90
C GLN A 141 51.23 7.39 -16.50
N GLU A 142 51.16 6.30 -17.27
CA GLU A 142 49.90 5.75 -17.76
C GLU A 142 49.06 5.17 -16.61
N LYS A 143 49.67 4.38 -15.72
CA LYS A 143 48.98 3.83 -14.54
C LYS A 143 48.48 4.94 -13.60
N GLU A 144 49.22 6.02 -13.42
CA GLU A 144 48.76 7.20 -12.66
C GLU A 144 47.53 7.87 -13.28
N LYS A 145 47.47 8.01 -14.61
CA LYS A 145 46.27 8.52 -15.31
C LYS A 145 45.07 7.59 -15.12
N ILE A 146 45.29 6.28 -15.10
CA ILE A 146 44.23 5.28 -14.86
C ILE A 146 43.75 5.34 -13.39
N LEU A 147 44.67 5.43 -12.41
CA LEU A 147 44.31 5.58 -11.00
C LEU A 147 43.48 6.85 -10.74
N LYS A 148 43.85 7.98 -11.37
CA LYS A 148 43.05 9.22 -11.30
C LYS A 148 41.62 9.04 -11.82
N LYS A 149 41.43 8.26 -12.91
CA LYS A 149 40.08 7.91 -13.40
C LYS A 149 39.30 7.04 -12.42
N PHE A 150 39.96 6.10 -11.72
CA PHE A 150 39.31 5.35 -10.65
C PHE A 150 38.90 6.24 -9.47
N ASP A 151 39.72 7.23 -9.10
CA ASP A 151 39.35 8.22 -8.05
C ASP A 151 38.13 9.06 -8.46
N GLU A 152 38.08 9.51 -9.72
CA GLU A 152 36.94 10.24 -10.29
C GLU A 152 35.66 9.38 -10.31
N LEU A 153 35.76 8.11 -10.70
CA LEU A 153 34.62 7.17 -10.71
C LEU A 153 34.16 6.80 -9.30
N LEU A 154 35.06 6.54 -8.36
CA LEU A 154 34.70 6.25 -6.97
C LEU A 154 34.03 7.46 -6.29
N SER A 155 34.51 8.68 -6.56
CA SER A 155 33.84 9.90 -6.08
C SER A 155 32.45 10.09 -6.70
N LEU A 156 32.21 9.57 -7.90
CA LEU A 156 30.88 9.57 -8.52
C LEU A 156 29.96 8.55 -7.84
N GLU A 157 30.46 7.34 -7.52
CA GLU A 157 29.69 6.34 -6.74
C GLU A 157 29.36 6.85 -5.33
N ASP A 158 30.30 7.49 -4.63
CA ASP A 158 30.06 8.08 -3.30
C ASP A 158 28.93 9.14 -3.35
N ALA A 159 28.94 10.01 -4.36
CA ALA A 159 27.89 11.01 -4.57
C ALA A 159 26.54 10.35 -4.96
N TYR A 160 26.59 9.13 -5.50
CA TYR A 160 25.42 8.38 -5.93
C TYR A 160 24.75 7.61 -4.78
N GLU A 161 25.55 6.97 -3.93
CA GLU A 161 25.13 6.30 -2.70
C GLU A 161 24.32 7.26 -1.81
N VAL A 162 24.84 8.47 -1.59
CA VAL A 162 24.14 9.55 -0.86
C VAL A 162 22.79 9.92 -1.49
N TYR A 163 22.67 9.88 -2.82
CA TYR A 163 21.40 10.17 -3.51
C TYR A 163 20.39 9.02 -3.35
N VAL A 164 20.83 7.76 -3.48
CA VAL A 164 19.98 6.58 -3.29
C VAL A 164 19.47 6.49 -1.85
N ASP A 165 20.34 6.73 -0.85
CA ASP A 165 19.93 6.72 0.55
C ASP A 165 18.98 7.87 0.90
N GLY A 166 19.15 9.05 0.30
CA GLY A 166 18.19 10.14 0.42
C GLY A 166 16.80 9.78 -0.12
N LEU A 167 16.73 9.11 -1.27
CA LEU A 167 15.47 8.58 -1.82
C LEU A 167 14.87 7.47 -0.95
N ALA A 168 15.70 6.61 -0.34
CA ALA A 168 15.23 5.55 0.55
C ALA A 168 14.60 6.14 1.82
N GLN A 169 15.26 7.11 2.45
CA GLN A 169 14.73 7.82 3.62
C GLN A 169 13.44 8.58 3.28
N GLN A 170 13.37 9.23 2.12
CA GLN A 170 12.14 9.89 1.67
C GLN A 170 10.99 8.89 1.50
N LYS A 171 11.20 7.77 0.80
CA LYS A 171 10.17 6.73 0.63
C LYS A 171 9.75 6.07 1.95
N GLU A 172 10.69 5.86 2.88
CA GLU A 172 10.40 5.35 4.21
C GLU A 172 9.55 6.34 5.02
N GLN A 173 9.86 7.63 4.95
CA GLN A 173 9.05 8.69 5.56
C GLN A 173 7.66 8.78 4.94
N GLU A 174 7.54 8.79 3.61
CA GLU A 174 6.25 8.81 2.90
C GLU A 174 5.40 7.57 3.26
N ALA A 175 6.01 6.39 3.35
CA ALA A 175 5.34 5.17 3.80
C ALA A 175 4.91 5.23 5.27
N HIS A 176 5.73 5.81 6.15
CA HIS A 176 5.38 6.01 7.56
C HIS A 176 4.24 7.03 7.72
N GLU A 177 4.26 8.14 6.98
CA GLU A 177 3.18 9.15 6.96
C GLU A 177 1.88 8.54 6.44
N MET A 178 1.93 7.73 5.37
CA MET A 178 0.77 6.99 4.86
C MET A 178 0.23 5.97 5.87
N MET A 179 1.09 5.17 6.51
CA MET A 179 0.67 4.22 7.55
C MET A 179 0.02 4.92 8.75
N GLU A 180 0.55 6.09 9.13
CA GLU A 180 0.00 6.88 10.23
C GLU A 180 -1.33 7.56 9.83
N GLU A 181 -1.50 8.03 8.59
CA GLU A 181 -2.81 8.50 8.11
C GLU A 181 -3.84 7.36 8.11
N GLU A 182 -3.50 6.18 7.58
CA GLU A 182 -4.37 5.00 7.58
C GLU A 182 -4.77 4.60 9.01
N ARG A 183 -3.80 4.57 9.93
CA ARG A 183 -4.04 4.32 11.36
C ARG A 183 -4.94 5.39 12.00
N GLN A 184 -4.93 6.62 11.50
CA GLN A 184 -5.82 7.69 11.97
C GLN A 184 -7.21 7.69 11.31
N ARG A 185 -7.39 6.97 10.18
CA ARG A 185 -8.68 6.72 9.52
C ARG A 185 -9.37 5.43 9.99
N ASP A 186 -8.64 4.54 10.65
CA ASP A 186 -9.17 3.33 11.26
C ASP A 186 -10.29 3.64 12.28
N ILE A 187 -11.41 2.94 12.16
CA ILE A 187 -12.61 3.18 12.97
C ILE A 187 -12.41 2.73 14.43
N ASP A 188 -11.63 1.68 14.70
CA ASP A 188 -11.32 1.26 16.07
C ASP A 188 -10.46 2.31 16.79
N TYR A 189 -9.53 2.96 16.08
CA TYR A 189 -8.79 4.12 16.58
C TYR A 189 -9.69 5.34 16.79
N LEU A 190 -10.58 5.66 15.86
CA LEU A 190 -11.48 6.81 15.97
C LEU A 190 -12.49 6.67 17.11
N ILE A 191 -13.08 5.48 17.29
CA ILE A 191 -13.93 5.11 18.44
C ILE A 191 -13.19 5.36 19.77
N LYS A 192 -11.95 4.86 19.89
CA LYS A 192 -11.11 5.03 21.08
C LYS A 192 -10.70 6.49 21.33
N LYS A 193 -10.33 7.21 20.27
CA LYS A 193 -9.83 8.60 20.33
C LYS A 193 -10.91 9.58 20.76
N HIS A 194 -12.12 9.44 20.21
CA HIS A 194 -13.21 10.40 20.42
C HIS A 194 -14.27 9.91 21.43
N ASN A 195 -14.20 8.65 21.87
CA ASN A 195 -15.18 8.00 22.75
C ASN A 195 -16.61 8.09 22.18
N VAL A 196 -16.79 7.56 20.97
CA VAL A 196 -18.05 7.56 20.21
C VAL A 196 -18.47 6.16 19.80
N TYR A 197 -19.77 5.87 19.77
CA TYR A 197 -20.31 4.77 18.98
C TYR A 197 -20.40 5.21 17.51
N VAL A 198 -20.06 4.32 16.57
CA VAL A 198 -20.26 4.55 15.13
C VAL A 198 -21.44 3.68 14.69
N MET A 199 -22.47 4.30 14.12
CA MET A 199 -23.79 3.70 13.95
C MET A 199 -24.35 4.00 12.56
N HIS A 200 -24.76 2.97 11.83
CA HIS A 200 -25.55 3.11 10.59
C HIS A 200 -27.00 2.70 10.88
N GLU A 201 -27.96 3.58 10.60
CA GLU A 201 -29.39 3.31 10.85
C GLU A 201 -30.09 2.85 9.58
N PHE A 202 -30.88 1.77 9.69
CA PHE A 202 -31.68 1.25 8.59
C PHE A 202 -32.97 2.06 8.44
N ILE A 203 -33.20 2.57 7.23
CA ILE A 203 -34.42 3.30 6.87
C ILE A 203 -35.23 2.39 5.95
N THR A 204 -36.37 1.91 6.43
CA THR A 204 -37.24 0.99 5.67
C THR A 204 -38.51 1.71 5.19
N GLY A 205 -39.00 1.36 4.00
CA GLY A 205 -40.23 1.92 3.43
C GLY A 205 -40.29 1.83 1.90
N GLU A 206 -41.43 2.22 1.31
CA GLU A 206 -41.61 2.30 -0.16
C GLU A 206 -41.01 3.57 -0.79
N ASN A 207 -40.79 4.61 0.00
CA ASN A 207 -40.14 5.86 -0.40
C ASN A 207 -39.01 6.14 0.59
N THR A 208 -37.82 5.61 0.37
CA THR A 208 -36.62 6.05 1.09
C THR A 208 -35.99 7.19 0.28
N PRO A 209 -35.85 8.43 0.80
CA PRO A 209 -35.35 9.57 0.02
C PRO A 209 -33.87 9.46 -0.40
N PHE A 210 -33.25 8.31 -0.13
CA PHE A 210 -31.88 7.94 -0.45
C PHE A 210 -31.84 6.79 -1.49
N GLU A 211 -32.96 6.57 -2.21
CA GLU A 211 -33.15 5.54 -3.25
C GLU A 211 -32.21 5.64 -4.46
N ASP A 212 -31.53 6.78 -4.64
CA ASP A 212 -30.54 6.98 -5.71
C ASP A 212 -29.18 6.32 -5.37
N ASN A 213 -29.23 5.11 -4.84
CA ASN A 213 -28.10 4.20 -4.81
C ASN A 213 -28.08 3.41 -6.13
N GLU A 214 -27.29 3.88 -7.09
CA GLU A 214 -27.11 3.24 -8.42
C GLU A 214 -26.66 1.77 -8.33
N SER A 215 -26.16 1.35 -7.17
CA SER A 215 -25.58 0.03 -6.90
C SER A 215 -26.51 -0.95 -6.17
N VAL A 216 -27.51 -0.48 -5.42
CA VAL A 216 -28.40 -1.33 -4.61
C VAL A 216 -29.81 -0.78 -4.67
N ASN A 217 -30.77 -1.59 -5.10
CA ASN A 217 -32.18 -1.22 -5.09
C ASN A 217 -32.73 -1.26 -3.66
N THR A 218 -32.78 -0.10 -2.98
CA THR A 218 -33.22 -0.01 -1.58
C THR A 218 -34.74 -0.07 -1.38
N ARG A 219 -35.54 -0.05 -2.45
CA ARG A 219 -37.01 -0.05 -2.35
C ARG A 219 -37.52 -1.32 -1.67
N GLY A 220 -38.28 -1.14 -0.61
CA GLY A 220 -38.93 -2.25 0.11
C GLY A 220 -37.99 -3.16 0.90
N LEU A 221 -36.70 -2.80 1.07
CA LEU A 221 -35.79 -3.55 1.94
C LEU A 221 -36.32 -3.58 3.37
N THR A 222 -36.30 -4.77 3.97
CA THR A 222 -36.54 -4.97 5.40
C THR A 222 -35.26 -4.78 6.22
N VAL A 223 -35.39 -4.71 7.54
CA VAL A 223 -34.24 -4.69 8.49
C VAL A 223 -33.33 -5.91 8.27
N GLU A 224 -33.93 -7.05 7.98
CA GLU A 224 -33.27 -8.31 7.67
C GLU A 224 -32.47 -8.26 6.37
N ASP A 225 -32.96 -7.57 5.34
CA ASP A 225 -32.29 -7.46 4.05
C ASP A 225 -31.11 -6.48 4.12
N TYR A 226 -31.30 -5.32 4.75
CA TYR A 226 -30.19 -4.40 5.05
C TYR A 226 -29.08 -5.09 5.83
N LEU A 227 -29.44 -5.85 6.87
CA LEU A 227 -28.48 -6.62 7.64
C LEU A 227 -27.75 -7.67 6.78
N ASP A 228 -28.45 -8.39 5.90
CA ASP A 228 -27.81 -9.36 4.99
C ASP A 228 -26.85 -8.70 3.99
N ILE A 229 -27.18 -7.51 3.48
CA ILE A 229 -26.33 -6.72 2.59
C ILE A 229 -25.03 -6.34 3.32
N ASP A 230 -25.13 -5.71 4.49
CA ASP A 230 -23.97 -5.19 5.21
C ASP A 230 -23.12 -6.30 5.85
N LEU A 231 -23.75 -7.42 6.20
CA LEU A 231 -23.05 -8.65 6.61
C LEU A 231 -22.25 -9.25 5.44
N SER A 232 -22.90 -9.49 4.29
CA SER A 232 -22.34 -10.37 3.25
C SER A 232 -21.51 -9.66 2.17
N ILE A 233 -21.91 -8.45 1.77
CA ILE A 233 -21.27 -7.68 0.70
C ILE A 233 -20.21 -6.73 1.27
N LYS A 234 -20.49 -6.19 2.46
CA LYS A 234 -19.70 -5.15 3.17
C LYS A 234 -19.47 -3.88 2.33
N PRO A 235 -20.53 -3.25 1.78
CA PRO A 235 -20.38 -2.02 1.02
C PRO A 235 -19.88 -0.87 1.90
N PRO A 236 -19.33 0.21 1.32
CA PRO A 236 -19.13 1.44 2.08
C PRO A 236 -20.46 2.04 2.51
N ILE A 237 -20.60 2.26 3.81
CA ILE A 237 -21.83 2.75 4.44
C ILE A 237 -21.65 4.15 5.01
N SER A 238 -22.75 4.89 5.05
CA SER A 238 -22.86 6.18 5.73
C SER A 238 -23.26 5.96 7.18
N THR A 239 -22.51 6.53 8.11
CA THR A 239 -22.71 6.35 9.56
C THR A 239 -22.82 7.70 10.25
N SER A 240 -23.57 7.76 11.33
CA SER A 240 -23.46 8.84 12.32
C SER A 240 -22.61 8.37 13.50
N THR A 241 -21.97 9.30 14.20
CA THR A 241 -21.29 9.01 15.47
C THR A 241 -22.03 9.62 16.63
N ILE A 242 -22.08 8.89 17.75
CA ILE A 242 -22.82 9.28 18.95
C ILE A 242 -21.91 9.21 20.17
N HIS A 243 -21.83 10.30 20.91
CA HIS A 243 -21.12 10.38 22.17
C HIS A 243 -22.02 9.88 23.33
N PRO A 244 -21.55 8.98 24.21
CA PRO A 244 -22.27 8.59 25.42
C PRO A 244 -22.52 9.79 26.35
N GLY A 245 -23.68 9.82 27.00
CA GLY A 245 -24.09 10.90 27.91
C GLY A 245 -24.69 12.13 27.22
N THR A 246 -24.97 12.06 25.91
CA THR A 246 -25.52 13.16 25.10
C THR A 246 -26.95 12.91 24.63
N GLN A 247 -27.49 13.88 23.88
CA GLN A 247 -28.78 13.78 23.19
C GLN A 247 -28.61 14.02 21.67
N GLU A 248 -27.50 13.55 21.10
CA GLU A 248 -27.27 13.61 19.65
C GLU A 248 -28.21 12.68 18.88
N SER A 249 -28.68 13.12 17.70
CA SER A 249 -29.62 12.36 16.88
C SER A 249 -28.94 11.49 15.83
N LEU A 250 -29.57 10.35 15.51
CA LEU A 250 -29.25 9.59 14.30
C LEU A 250 -29.94 10.20 13.09
N PHE A 251 -29.35 9.96 11.93
CA PHE A 251 -29.76 10.41 10.60
C PHE A 251 -31.28 10.33 10.32
N SER A 252 -31.99 9.28 10.76
CA SER A 252 -33.43 9.12 10.43
C SER A 252 -34.39 10.07 11.15
N HIS A 253 -33.95 10.76 12.21
CA HIS A 253 -34.88 11.45 13.12
C HIS A 253 -35.67 12.60 12.45
N TYR A 254 -35.12 13.20 11.40
CA TYR A 254 -35.69 14.38 10.73
C TYR A 254 -36.73 14.07 9.66
N ASN A 255 -36.74 12.85 9.10
CA ASN A 255 -37.53 12.50 7.91
C ASN A 255 -38.38 11.25 8.14
N LYS A 256 -39.27 11.25 9.14
CA LYS A 256 -40.37 10.27 9.20
C LYS A 256 -41.50 10.69 8.26
N THR A 257 -41.44 10.29 6.99
CA THR A 257 -42.62 10.35 6.11
C THR A 257 -43.58 9.18 6.40
N GLU A 258 -44.85 9.34 6.07
CA GLU A 258 -45.89 8.35 6.37
C GLU A 258 -45.57 7.00 5.67
N GLY A 259 -45.43 5.93 6.46
CA GLY A 259 -45.06 4.60 5.95
C GLY A 259 -43.56 4.26 6.03
N GLN A 260 -42.69 5.14 6.53
CA GLN A 260 -41.31 4.78 6.86
C GLN A 260 -41.17 4.28 8.30
N GLU A 261 -40.40 3.21 8.49
CA GLU A 261 -39.96 2.75 9.79
C GLU A 261 -38.44 2.92 9.95
N SER A 262 -38.05 3.61 11.02
CA SER A 262 -36.68 3.70 11.52
C SER A 262 -36.64 3.30 13.00
N GLY A 263 -35.45 2.96 13.51
CA GLY A 263 -35.28 2.45 14.87
C GLY A 263 -34.51 1.15 14.99
N PHE A 264 -33.97 0.60 13.89
CA PHE A 264 -32.97 -0.48 13.87
C PHE A 264 -31.76 -0.04 13.06
N GLY A 265 -30.59 -0.61 13.34
CA GLY A 265 -29.37 -0.35 12.58
C GLY A 265 -28.21 -1.21 13.06
N ILE A 266 -26.99 -0.89 12.64
CA ILE A 266 -25.77 -1.62 13.00
C ILE A 266 -24.76 -0.73 13.74
N LEU A 267 -24.13 -1.32 14.75
CA LEU A 267 -22.98 -0.77 15.47
C LEU A 267 -21.70 -1.27 14.80
N LEU A 268 -20.75 -0.36 14.55
CA LEU A 268 -19.46 -0.70 13.98
C LEU A 268 -18.36 -0.86 15.04
N SER A 269 -17.41 -1.73 14.76
CA SER A 269 -16.21 -2.02 15.54
C SER A 269 -15.00 -2.23 14.60
N GLY A 270 -14.86 -1.36 13.60
CA GLY A 270 -13.80 -1.45 12.59
C GLY A 270 -14.26 -1.02 11.19
N GLY A 271 -13.29 -0.99 10.27
CA GLY A 271 -13.41 -0.39 8.94
C GLY A 271 -12.57 0.90 8.82
N ARG A 272 -12.61 1.54 7.65
CA ARG A 272 -11.80 2.72 7.31
C ARG A 272 -12.67 3.92 6.98
N ALA A 273 -12.47 5.04 7.65
CA ALA A 273 -13.11 6.32 7.33
C ALA A 273 -12.54 6.89 6.01
N GLN A 274 -13.37 6.87 4.96
CA GLN A 274 -13.03 7.49 3.66
C GLN A 274 -13.10 9.01 3.74
N GLY A 275 -14.11 9.52 4.44
CA GLY A 275 -14.36 10.94 4.63
C GLY A 275 -15.49 11.16 5.62
N GLY A 276 -15.81 12.43 5.88
CA GLY A 276 -16.94 12.78 6.73
C GLY A 276 -17.26 14.25 6.69
N TYR A 277 -18.48 14.58 7.10
CA TYR A 277 -18.94 15.95 7.29
C TYR A 277 -19.70 16.07 8.61
N HIS A 278 -19.78 17.30 9.10
CA HIS A 278 -20.34 17.62 10.41
C HIS A 278 -21.88 17.79 10.41
N GLU A 279 -22.47 17.44 9.26
CA GLU A 279 -23.89 17.37 8.88
C GLU A 279 -24.00 16.21 7.84
N ASP A 280 -24.73 16.39 6.73
CA ASP A 280 -24.78 15.50 5.56
C ASP A 280 -23.54 15.68 4.66
N ALA A 281 -22.83 14.60 4.31
CA ALA A 281 -21.69 14.60 3.40
C ALA A 281 -22.12 14.44 1.92
N TRP A 282 -23.42 14.36 1.64
CA TRP A 282 -24.05 14.12 0.34
C TRP A 282 -23.46 12.95 -0.42
N SER A 283 -23.05 11.92 0.33
CA SER A 283 -22.27 10.85 -0.27
C SER A 283 -23.19 9.82 -0.95
N VAL A 284 -22.76 9.28 -2.10
CA VAL A 284 -23.58 8.44 -2.98
C VAL A 284 -22.83 7.17 -3.33
N ALA A 285 -23.41 6.01 -3.04
CA ALA A 285 -22.81 4.73 -3.38
C ALA A 285 -22.74 4.56 -4.90
N LYS A 286 -21.56 4.20 -5.42
CA LYS A 286 -21.26 4.14 -6.87
C LYS A 286 -20.97 2.74 -7.39
N ASN A 287 -20.40 1.89 -6.54
CA ASN A 287 -20.28 0.45 -6.78
C ASN A 287 -20.11 -0.25 -5.42
N ARG A 288 -19.90 -1.57 -5.46
CA ARG A 288 -19.68 -2.42 -4.28
C ARG A 288 -18.70 -1.85 -3.25
N ASN A 289 -17.62 -1.21 -3.69
CA ASN A 289 -16.48 -0.84 -2.86
C ASN A 289 -16.27 0.67 -2.75
N GLU A 290 -17.16 1.48 -3.34
CA GLU A 290 -16.97 2.92 -3.52
C GLU A 290 -18.24 3.74 -3.26
N ARG A 291 -18.08 4.82 -2.51
CA ARG A 291 -19.10 5.83 -2.26
C ARG A 291 -18.49 7.21 -2.53
N SER A 292 -19.03 7.90 -3.51
CA SER A 292 -18.56 9.22 -3.96
C SER A 292 -18.95 10.29 -2.95
N MET A 293 -18.05 11.24 -2.69
CA MET A 293 -18.29 12.43 -1.87
C MET A 293 -17.33 13.57 -2.32
N PRO A 294 -17.61 14.85 -2.00
CA PRO A 294 -16.71 15.96 -2.32
C PRO A 294 -15.28 15.76 -1.79
N GLU A 295 -14.26 16.14 -2.57
CA GLU A 295 -12.84 15.88 -2.23
C GLU A 295 -12.43 16.50 -0.90
N GLU A 296 -12.96 17.69 -0.57
CA GLU A 296 -12.73 18.38 0.69
C GLU A 296 -13.25 17.60 1.92
N MET A 297 -14.25 16.73 1.73
CA MET A 297 -14.80 15.86 2.79
C MET A 297 -14.01 14.55 2.96
N GLN A 298 -13.20 14.17 1.97
CA GLN A 298 -12.37 12.95 2.02
C GLN A 298 -11.09 13.12 2.88
N THR A 299 -10.81 14.31 3.40
CA THR A 299 -9.62 14.56 4.23
C THR A 299 -9.76 14.00 5.64
N LEU A 300 -8.62 13.61 6.24
CA LEU A 300 -8.57 13.21 7.65
C LEU A 300 -9.02 14.34 8.60
N GLU A 301 -8.81 15.61 8.22
CA GLU A 301 -9.32 16.75 8.99
C GLU A 301 -10.86 16.77 9.01
N SER A 302 -11.50 16.54 7.86
CA SER A 302 -12.96 16.49 7.74
C SER A 302 -13.57 15.30 8.50
N VAL A 303 -12.93 14.12 8.48
CA VAL A 303 -13.29 12.98 9.35
C VAL A 303 -13.23 13.37 10.83
N ASN A 304 -12.13 13.98 11.28
CA ASN A 304 -12.00 14.37 12.69
C ASN A 304 -13.01 15.47 13.09
N LYS A 305 -13.32 16.42 12.20
CA LYS A 305 -14.35 17.45 12.43
C LYS A 305 -15.75 16.87 12.50
N ALA A 306 -16.07 15.89 11.64
CA ALA A 306 -17.34 15.19 11.67
C ALA A 306 -17.54 14.51 13.03
N ILE A 307 -16.57 13.69 13.44
CA ILE A 307 -16.68 12.85 14.65
C ILE A 307 -16.65 13.67 15.95
N SER A 308 -15.86 14.75 16.01
CA SER A 308 -15.71 15.55 17.24
C SER A 308 -16.81 16.59 17.50
N LYS A 309 -17.73 16.82 16.55
CA LYS A 309 -18.86 17.74 16.75
C LYS A 309 -19.99 17.04 17.49
N VAL A 310 -20.32 17.53 18.68
CA VAL A 310 -21.52 17.09 19.42
C VAL A 310 -22.75 17.81 18.87
N ASN A 311 -23.60 17.09 18.13
CA ASN A 311 -24.79 17.64 17.45
C ASN A 311 -26.06 17.53 18.29
N THR A 312 -26.34 18.52 19.14
CA THR A 312 -27.58 18.56 19.94
C THR A 312 -28.81 18.95 19.12
N TYR A 313 -30.00 18.45 19.50
CA TYR A 313 -31.29 18.72 18.85
C TYR A 313 -31.64 20.19 18.56
N ASP A 314 -31.06 21.16 19.28
CA ASP A 314 -31.31 22.61 19.08
C ASP A 314 -30.60 23.22 17.85
N THR A 315 -29.82 22.44 17.08
CA THR A 315 -29.25 22.88 15.80
C THR A 315 -29.98 22.26 14.61
N ASP A 316 -30.18 23.02 13.52
CA ASP A 316 -31.04 22.68 12.37
C ASP A 316 -30.69 21.36 11.65
N THR A 317 -29.53 20.77 11.93
CA THR A 317 -28.94 19.56 11.32
C THR A 317 -28.34 18.66 12.42
N GLY A 318 -29.19 18.02 13.23
CA GLY A 318 -28.81 17.32 14.47
C GLY A 318 -28.04 16.00 14.33
N TYR A 319 -27.39 15.71 13.20
CA TYR A 319 -26.58 14.51 12.97
C TYR A 319 -25.29 14.85 12.23
N ASN A 320 -24.32 13.93 12.22
CA ASN A 320 -23.13 13.98 11.36
C ASN A 320 -23.09 12.76 10.41
N GLU A 321 -22.20 12.81 9.41
CA GLU A 321 -21.94 11.72 8.49
C GLU A 321 -20.44 11.38 8.44
N VAL A 322 -20.13 10.10 8.58
CA VAL A 322 -18.82 9.50 8.32
C VAL A 322 -19.03 8.32 7.38
N VAL A 323 -18.29 8.30 6.27
CA VAL A 323 -18.35 7.21 5.29
C VAL A 323 -17.31 6.16 5.64
N VAL A 324 -17.77 4.94 5.92
CA VAL A 324 -16.92 3.83 6.36
C VAL A 324 -16.84 2.77 5.28
N GLN A 325 -15.64 2.55 4.76
CA GLN A 325 -15.31 1.46 3.83
C GLN A 325 -14.96 0.18 4.60
N SER A 326 -15.34 -0.96 4.03
CA SER A 326 -15.12 -2.30 4.61
C SER A 326 -15.56 -2.38 6.08
N PRO A 327 -16.81 -2.02 6.41
CA PRO A 327 -17.27 -1.93 7.80
C PRO A 327 -17.17 -3.28 8.52
N GLU A 328 -16.73 -3.25 9.78
CA GLU A 328 -16.84 -4.39 10.68
C GLU A 328 -18.01 -4.18 11.63
N ILE A 329 -19.03 -5.03 11.55
CA ILE A 329 -20.22 -4.94 12.40
C ILE A 329 -20.02 -5.68 13.72
N ALA A 330 -20.26 -4.96 14.82
CA ALA A 330 -20.27 -5.47 16.19
C ALA A 330 -21.61 -6.10 16.56
N GLY A 331 -22.70 -5.59 15.98
CA GLY A 331 -24.05 -6.15 16.11
C GLY A 331 -25.13 -5.19 15.62
N VAL A 332 -26.38 -5.60 15.79
CA VAL A 332 -27.57 -4.80 15.47
C VAL A 332 -27.99 -4.02 16.71
N PHE A 333 -28.29 -2.73 16.59
CA PHE A 333 -28.96 -1.95 17.62
C PHE A 333 -30.43 -1.71 17.29
N PHE A 334 -31.23 -1.40 18.31
CA PHE A 334 -32.50 -0.72 18.15
C PHE A 334 -32.64 0.44 19.14
N ASN A 335 -33.45 1.44 18.77
CA ASN A 335 -33.67 2.64 19.57
C ASN A 335 -34.70 2.38 20.69
N TRP A 336 -34.36 2.71 21.93
CA TRP A 336 -35.32 2.77 23.04
C TRP A 336 -35.81 4.21 23.21
N LEU A 337 -37.12 4.42 22.99
CA LEU A 337 -37.75 5.73 23.05
C LEU A 337 -38.67 5.81 24.29
N GLU A 338 -38.28 6.62 25.29
CA GLU A 338 -39.20 7.08 26.34
C GLU A 338 -40.28 7.99 25.71
N GLY A 339 -41.43 7.42 25.34
CA GLY A 339 -42.54 8.22 24.79
C GLY A 339 -43.71 7.42 24.23
N GLU A 340 -43.44 6.33 23.51
CA GLU A 340 -44.47 5.53 22.79
C GLU A 340 -45.16 4.51 23.72
N GLY A 341 -45.54 4.93 24.93
CA GLY A 341 -46.19 4.10 25.95
C GLY A 341 -45.23 3.37 26.89
N ASN A 342 -43.96 3.22 26.50
CA ASN A 342 -42.95 2.57 27.31
C ASN A 342 -42.37 3.55 28.35
N LYS A 343 -42.83 3.43 29.61
CA LYS A 343 -42.44 4.31 30.74
C LYS A 343 -41.41 3.69 31.68
N ASP A 344 -41.06 2.44 31.47
CA ASP A 344 -40.10 1.73 32.30
C ASP A 344 -38.67 2.01 31.82
N VAL A 345 -37.85 2.53 32.73
CA VAL A 345 -36.39 2.60 32.58
C VAL A 345 -35.86 1.17 32.41
N LEU A 346 -34.94 0.96 31.45
CA LEU A 346 -34.27 -0.32 31.25
C LEU A 346 -33.54 -0.77 32.52
N LYS A 347 -33.91 -1.94 33.05
CA LYS A 347 -33.36 -2.49 34.31
C LYS A 347 -32.28 -3.51 34.00
N GLU A 348 -31.05 -3.21 34.42
CA GLU A 348 -29.88 -4.07 34.24
C GLU A 348 -30.08 -5.45 34.89
N ASN A 349 -29.81 -6.53 34.14
CA ASN A 349 -29.87 -7.92 34.59
C ASN A 349 -31.23 -8.37 35.17
N VAL A 350 -32.29 -7.60 34.94
CA VAL A 350 -33.68 -7.93 35.27
C VAL A 350 -34.44 -8.19 33.96
N GLU A 351 -35.50 -8.99 34.01
CA GLU A 351 -36.40 -9.18 32.87
C GLU A 351 -37.08 -7.85 32.52
N ASN A 352 -36.75 -7.33 31.36
CA ASN A 352 -37.42 -6.23 30.68
C ASN A 352 -38.39 -6.83 29.66
N THR A 353 -39.42 -6.08 29.30
CA THR A 353 -40.41 -6.52 28.34
C THR A 353 -40.98 -5.33 27.58
N LEU A 354 -41.17 -5.50 26.27
CA LEU A 354 -41.92 -4.57 25.44
C LEU A 354 -43.41 -4.95 25.56
N LEU A 355 -43.99 -4.62 26.72
CA LEU A 355 -45.42 -4.78 26.94
C LEU A 355 -46.20 -3.61 26.38
N ASP A 356 -47.33 -3.98 25.82
CA ASP A 356 -48.27 -3.12 25.14
C ASP A 356 -49.04 -2.25 26.15
N GLY A 357 -48.87 -0.94 26.04
CA GLY A 357 -49.55 0.01 26.90
C GLY A 357 -51.04 0.20 26.59
N ASN A 358 -51.56 -0.24 25.42
CA ASN A 358 -52.93 0.11 24.99
C ASN A 358 -53.59 -0.78 23.89
N GLY A 359 -53.01 -1.89 23.44
CA GLY A 359 -53.58 -2.81 22.45
C GLY A 359 -52.89 -2.83 21.07
N THR A 360 -51.74 -2.18 20.89
CA THR A 360 -51.05 -2.06 19.60
C THR A 360 -49.84 -3.00 19.50
N ARG A 361 -49.77 -3.77 18.42
CA ARG A 361 -48.93 -4.97 18.32
C ARG A 361 -47.45 -4.66 17.99
N TYR A 362 -46.55 -4.76 18.98
CA TYR A 362 -45.10 -4.98 18.74
C TYR A 362 -44.75 -6.35 18.12
N GLY A 363 -45.66 -6.98 17.37
CA GLY A 363 -45.46 -8.32 16.79
C GLY A 363 -44.26 -8.36 15.84
N GLY A 364 -44.17 -7.38 14.93
CA GLY A 364 -43.06 -7.27 13.98
C GLY A 364 -41.70 -7.01 14.65
N TRP A 365 -41.66 -6.38 15.82
CA TRP A 365 -40.40 -6.20 16.58
C TRP A 365 -39.86 -7.55 17.06
N TRP A 366 -40.71 -8.39 17.66
CA TRP A 366 -40.31 -9.72 18.12
C TRP A 366 -39.94 -10.66 16.96
N GLU A 367 -40.60 -10.52 15.81
CA GLU A 367 -40.25 -11.23 14.58
C GLU A 367 -38.87 -10.82 14.05
N ARG A 368 -38.59 -9.51 13.95
CA ARG A 368 -37.28 -8.97 13.57
C ARG A 368 -36.16 -9.48 14.49
N ILE A 369 -36.37 -9.42 15.80
CA ILE A 369 -35.41 -9.91 16.79
C ILE A 369 -35.14 -11.42 16.61
N ALA A 370 -36.18 -12.23 16.42
CA ALA A 370 -36.00 -13.65 16.11
C ALA A 370 -35.26 -13.89 14.79
N ASN A 371 -35.44 -13.04 13.78
CA ASN A 371 -34.72 -13.12 12.51
C ASN A 371 -33.25 -12.65 12.62
N ILE A 372 -32.95 -11.67 13.46
CA ILE A 372 -31.57 -11.25 13.76
C ILE A 372 -30.84 -12.36 14.54
N GLN A 373 -31.50 -12.97 15.53
CA GLN A 373 -30.93 -14.10 16.29
C GLN A 373 -30.55 -15.30 15.40
N LYS A 374 -31.32 -15.60 14.33
CA LYS A 374 -30.98 -16.66 13.37
C LYS A 374 -29.64 -16.45 12.65
N ARG A 375 -29.17 -15.20 12.56
CA ARG A 375 -27.88 -14.82 11.95
C ARG A 375 -26.71 -14.86 12.95
N ASN A 376 -26.97 -15.23 14.21
CA ASN A 376 -26.00 -15.19 15.32
C ASN A 376 -25.39 -13.79 15.56
N THR A 377 -26.09 -12.73 15.16
CA THR A 377 -25.62 -11.35 15.32
C THR A 377 -25.97 -10.85 16.73
N PRO A 378 -25.02 -10.26 17.49
CA PRO A 378 -25.31 -9.63 18.77
C PRO A 378 -26.37 -8.53 18.63
N ILE A 379 -27.23 -8.41 19.63
CA ILE A 379 -28.31 -7.42 19.67
C ILE A 379 -28.02 -6.43 20.80
N PHE A 380 -28.18 -5.15 20.50
CA PHE A 380 -27.97 -4.03 21.41
C PHE A 380 -29.21 -3.14 21.46
N VAL A 381 -29.36 -2.40 22.54
CA VAL A 381 -30.33 -1.31 22.69
C VAL A 381 -29.59 0.00 22.90
N LEU A 382 -29.97 1.03 22.15
CA LEU A 382 -29.53 2.41 22.34
C LEU A 382 -30.59 3.15 23.15
N ASP A 383 -30.28 3.51 24.40
CA ASP A 383 -31.13 4.40 25.18
C ASP A 383 -30.97 5.82 24.66
N ARG A 384 -32.04 6.38 24.08
CA ARG A 384 -32.02 7.69 23.41
C ARG A 384 -32.04 8.87 24.40
N LYS A 385 -32.19 8.61 25.69
CA LYS A 385 -32.22 9.63 26.76
C LYS A 385 -30.84 10.22 27.05
N ASP A 386 -29.83 9.36 27.05
CA ASP A 386 -28.43 9.64 27.37
C ASP A 386 -27.44 8.99 26.38
N ASN A 387 -27.94 8.46 25.27
CA ASN A 387 -27.15 7.80 24.23
C ASN A 387 -26.28 6.65 24.76
N THR A 388 -26.73 5.91 25.78
CA THR A 388 -26.01 4.73 26.28
C THR A 388 -26.40 3.46 25.54
N VAL A 389 -25.42 2.58 25.27
CA VAL A 389 -25.64 1.29 24.59
C VAL A 389 -25.54 0.14 25.59
N ARG A 390 -26.43 -0.85 25.46
CA ARG A 390 -26.46 -2.07 26.30
C ARG A 390 -26.67 -3.29 25.42
N GLN A 391 -25.96 -4.38 25.69
CA GLN A 391 -26.22 -5.64 25.00
C GLN A 391 -27.50 -6.28 25.55
N VAL A 392 -28.33 -6.79 24.64
CA VAL A 392 -29.55 -7.54 24.92
C VAL A 392 -29.22 -9.04 24.93
N TYR A 393 -29.69 -9.74 25.96
CA TYR A 393 -29.46 -11.18 26.14
C TYR A 393 -30.67 -11.86 26.80
N ASP A 394 -30.65 -13.20 26.90
CA ASP A 394 -31.73 -14.00 27.51
C ASP A 394 -33.12 -13.65 26.93
N ILE A 395 -33.18 -13.60 25.59
CA ILE A 395 -34.36 -13.22 24.82
C ILE A 395 -35.32 -14.42 24.74
N ASP A 396 -36.51 -14.26 25.31
CA ASP A 396 -37.60 -15.22 25.23
C ASP A 396 -38.72 -14.64 24.35
N GLY A 397 -38.83 -15.17 23.13
CA GLY A 397 -39.82 -14.73 22.14
C GLY A 397 -41.27 -15.14 22.46
N GLU A 398 -41.47 -16.17 23.30
CA GLU A 398 -42.81 -16.61 23.71
C GLU A 398 -43.35 -15.71 24.84
N LYS A 399 -42.54 -15.49 25.88
CA LYS A 399 -42.87 -14.58 26.99
C LYS A 399 -42.75 -13.11 26.62
N ARG A 400 -42.04 -12.79 25.53
CA ARG A 400 -41.70 -11.43 25.09
C ARG A 400 -40.90 -10.68 26.17
N THR A 401 -39.87 -11.34 26.68
CA THR A 401 -38.95 -10.79 27.69
C THR A 401 -37.50 -10.85 27.22
N PHE A 402 -36.67 -9.94 27.70
CA PHE A 402 -35.22 -9.94 27.51
C PHE A 402 -34.51 -9.33 28.72
N LYS A 403 -33.20 -9.55 28.86
CA LYS A 403 -32.33 -8.88 29.84
C LYS A 403 -31.37 -7.95 29.11
N VAL A 404 -30.89 -6.92 29.82
CA VAL A 404 -29.85 -6.02 29.31
C VAL A 404 -28.65 -6.01 30.25
N THR A 405 -27.46 -5.89 29.67
CA THR A 405 -26.21 -5.73 30.43
C THR A 405 -26.12 -4.33 31.06
N PRO A 406 -25.12 -4.11 31.94
CA PRO A 406 -24.60 -2.77 32.20
C PRO A 406 -24.23 -2.03 30.90
N VAL A 407 -24.04 -0.70 30.99
CA VAL A 407 -23.66 0.14 29.84
C VAL A 407 -22.33 -0.33 29.25
N TRP A 408 -22.32 -0.51 27.94
CA TRP A 408 -21.11 -0.77 27.17
C TRP A 408 -20.46 0.55 26.80
N THR A 409 -19.18 0.75 27.12
CA THR A 409 -18.44 1.92 26.62
C THR A 409 -18.05 1.70 25.15
N PRO A 410 -17.79 2.76 24.37
CA PRO A 410 -17.31 2.63 22.99
C PRO A 410 -16.08 1.73 22.83
N ASP A 411 -15.11 1.81 23.75
CA ASP A 411 -13.91 0.96 23.76
C ASP A 411 -14.23 -0.55 23.91
N MET A 412 -15.34 -0.92 24.56
CA MET A 412 -15.74 -2.32 24.66
C MET A 412 -16.08 -2.94 23.30
N PHE A 413 -16.60 -2.16 22.34
CA PHE A 413 -16.92 -2.63 20.99
C PHE A 413 -15.65 -2.94 20.19
N VAL A 414 -14.65 -2.06 20.28
CA VAL A 414 -13.33 -2.27 19.67
C VAL A 414 -12.68 -3.56 20.18
N ASN A 415 -12.75 -3.77 21.49
CA ASN A 415 -12.12 -4.91 22.17
C ASN A 415 -13.06 -6.14 22.25
N MET A 416 -14.16 -6.18 21.48
CA MET A 416 -15.04 -7.37 21.42
C MET A 416 -14.25 -8.59 20.95
N PRO A 417 -14.34 -9.74 21.65
CA PRO A 417 -13.74 -10.98 21.19
C PRO A 417 -14.18 -11.30 19.76
N GLY A 418 -13.24 -11.75 18.91
CA GLY A 418 -13.48 -11.94 17.47
C GLY A 418 -14.71 -12.80 17.13
N ILE A 419 -15.11 -13.74 18.00
CA ILE A 419 -16.36 -14.51 17.87
C ILE A 419 -17.65 -13.66 17.82
N TYR A 420 -17.59 -12.38 18.19
CA TYR A 420 -18.68 -11.41 18.11
C TYR A 420 -18.47 -10.31 17.05
N LYS A 421 -17.26 -10.15 16.51
CA LYS A 421 -17.04 -9.34 15.29
C LYS A 421 -17.38 -10.22 14.08
N GLN A 422 -18.02 -9.68 13.04
CA GLN A 422 -18.56 -10.43 11.88
C GLN A 422 -17.79 -11.72 11.48
N HIS A 423 -18.28 -12.87 11.95
CA HIS A 423 -17.87 -14.20 11.50
C HIS A 423 -19.09 -14.94 10.95
N ILE A 424 -19.57 -14.44 9.81
CA ILE A 424 -20.50 -15.18 8.97
C ILE A 424 -19.67 -16.26 8.27
N ASP A 425 -20.03 -17.52 8.44
CA ASP A 425 -19.36 -18.59 7.70
C ASP A 425 -19.61 -18.43 6.18
N PRO A 426 -18.75 -18.97 5.30
CA PRO A 426 -18.91 -18.82 3.86
C PRO A 426 -20.26 -19.31 3.29
N GLU A 427 -20.96 -20.24 3.95
CA GLU A 427 -22.27 -20.72 3.52
C GLU A 427 -23.41 -19.84 4.02
N GLU A 428 -23.33 -19.25 5.21
CA GLU A 428 -24.28 -18.19 5.62
C GLU A 428 -24.05 -16.91 4.81
N LYS A 429 -22.81 -16.57 4.40
CA LYS A 429 -22.55 -15.45 3.47
C LYS A 429 -23.28 -15.66 2.14
N LYS A 430 -23.17 -16.86 1.54
CA LYS A 430 -23.90 -17.21 0.30
C LYS A 430 -25.41 -17.13 0.49
N ARG A 431 -25.93 -17.66 1.61
CA ARG A 431 -27.36 -17.63 1.92
C ARG A 431 -27.87 -16.19 2.12
N ALA A 432 -27.10 -15.32 2.76
CA ALA A 432 -27.41 -13.89 2.87
C ALA A 432 -27.50 -13.21 1.49
N ILE A 433 -26.48 -13.37 0.62
CA ILE A 433 -26.51 -12.87 -0.76
C ILE A 433 -27.72 -13.43 -1.53
N GLY A 434 -28.03 -14.73 -1.37
CA GLY A 434 -29.16 -15.38 -2.02
C GLY A 434 -30.52 -14.82 -1.58
N ARG A 435 -30.66 -14.37 -0.32
CA ARG A 435 -31.90 -13.73 0.17
C ARG A 435 -32.13 -12.35 -0.43
N VAL A 436 -31.06 -11.58 -0.66
CA VAL A 436 -31.14 -10.18 -1.16
C VAL A 436 -30.78 -10.04 -2.64
N TYR A 437 -30.63 -11.14 -3.39
CA TYR A 437 -30.04 -11.18 -4.73
C TYR A 437 -30.62 -10.14 -5.70
N ASP A 438 -31.95 -10.03 -5.76
CA ASP A 438 -32.64 -9.10 -6.67
C ASP A 438 -32.35 -7.62 -6.36
N HIS A 439 -31.96 -7.30 -5.11
CA HIS A 439 -31.59 -5.95 -4.69
C HIS A 439 -30.13 -5.59 -4.98
N VAL A 440 -29.24 -6.60 -5.08
CA VAL A 440 -27.77 -6.42 -5.10
C VAL A 440 -27.08 -6.93 -6.36
N SER A 441 -27.81 -7.58 -7.26
CA SER A 441 -27.25 -8.24 -8.45
C SER A 441 -26.31 -7.36 -9.28
N GLY A 442 -26.53 -6.04 -9.33
CA GLY A 442 -25.67 -5.07 -10.01
C GLY A 442 -24.27 -4.86 -9.41
N ILE A 443 -23.98 -5.38 -8.21
CA ILE A 443 -22.67 -5.24 -7.52
C ILE A 443 -22.04 -6.56 -7.04
N LEU A 444 -22.64 -7.70 -7.39
CA LEU A 444 -22.04 -8.99 -7.12
C LEU A 444 -20.81 -9.22 -8.01
N THR A 445 -19.83 -9.98 -7.51
CA THR A 445 -18.79 -10.53 -8.38
C THR A 445 -19.37 -11.66 -9.23
N GLU A 446 -18.74 -11.97 -10.37
CA GLU A 446 -19.14 -13.11 -11.21
C GLU A 446 -19.25 -14.44 -10.43
N GLU A 447 -18.42 -14.63 -9.38
CA GLU A 447 -18.46 -15.83 -8.55
C GLU A 447 -19.66 -15.84 -7.59
N GLU A 448 -19.93 -14.71 -6.93
CA GLU A 448 -21.11 -14.55 -6.07
C GLU A 448 -22.41 -14.63 -6.87
N GLU A 449 -22.48 -14.05 -8.08
CA GLU A 449 -23.62 -14.18 -8.98
C GLU A 449 -23.85 -15.66 -9.35
N LYS A 450 -22.81 -16.37 -9.82
CA LYS A 450 -22.89 -17.80 -10.19
C LYS A 450 -23.31 -18.69 -9.02
N THR A 451 -22.91 -18.36 -7.79
CA THR A 451 -23.30 -19.13 -6.60
C THR A 451 -24.72 -18.80 -6.14
N ALA A 452 -25.09 -17.52 -6.05
CA ALA A 452 -26.42 -17.08 -5.64
C ALA A 452 -27.53 -17.56 -6.60
N VAL A 453 -27.29 -17.49 -7.92
CA VAL A 453 -28.22 -17.98 -8.95
C VAL A 453 -28.44 -19.49 -8.86
N ARG A 454 -27.47 -20.26 -8.35
CA ARG A 454 -27.63 -21.71 -8.16
C ARG A 454 -28.56 -21.98 -6.97
N ASP A 455 -28.26 -21.36 -5.83
CA ASP A 455 -28.97 -21.62 -4.58
C ASP A 455 -30.39 -21.01 -4.61
N GLY A 456 -30.59 -19.85 -5.26
CA GLY A 456 -31.92 -19.26 -5.47
C GLY A 456 -32.88 -20.17 -6.26
N ARG A 457 -32.39 -20.83 -7.33
CA ARG A 457 -33.17 -21.83 -8.09
C ARG A 457 -33.48 -23.09 -7.30
N GLU A 458 -32.64 -23.45 -6.32
CA GLU A 458 -32.93 -24.55 -5.40
C GLU A 458 -33.95 -24.12 -4.33
N HIS A 459 -33.90 -22.86 -3.87
CA HIS A 459 -34.85 -22.31 -2.93
C HIS A 459 -36.26 -22.14 -3.54
N GLU A 460 -36.39 -21.58 -4.75
CA GLU A 460 -37.66 -21.54 -5.50
C GLU A 460 -38.27 -22.94 -5.63
N ARG A 461 -37.46 -23.95 -5.99
CA ARG A 461 -37.94 -25.33 -6.09
C ARG A 461 -38.40 -25.87 -4.73
N ALA A 462 -37.61 -25.69 -3.68
CA ALA A 462 -37.97 -26.14 -2.33
C ALA A 462 -39.27 -25.49 -1.84
N TRP A 463 -39.48 -24.20 -2.12
CA TRP A 463 -40.68 -23.46 -1.72
C TRP A 463 -41.91 -23.87 -2.54
N THR A 464 -41.74 -24.08 -3.86
CA THR A 464 -42.82 -24.52 -4.76
C THR A 464 -43.28 -25.95 -4.43
N TYR A 465 -42.35 -26.85 -4.08
CA TYR A 465 -42.69 -28.23 -3.67
C TYR A 465 -43.09 -28.37 -2.19
N GLY A 466 -42.73 -27.41 -1.32
CA GLY A 466 -43.10 -27.43 0.10
C GLY A 466 -44.52 -26.95 0.40
N ASN A 467 -45.11 -26.11 -0.46
CA ASN A 467 -46.46 -25.55 -0.29
C ASN A 467 -47.57 -26.33 -1.04
N THR A 468 -47.34 -27.61 -1.40
CA THR A 468 -48.31 -28.45 -2.14
C THR A 468 -48.75 -29.72 -1.40
N SER A 469 -48.59 -29.77 -0.06
CA SER A 469 -49.02 -30.87 0.82
C SER A 469 -50.03 -30.43 1.88
#